data_AF-W9YTQ5-F1
#
_entry.id   AF-W9YTQ5-F1
#
_cell.length_a   1.000
_cell.length_b   1.000
_cell.length_c   1.000
_cell.angle_alpha   90.00
_cell.angle_beta   90.00
_cell.angle_gamma   90.00
#
_symmetry.space_group_name_H-M   'P 1'
#
loop_
_entity.id
_entity.type
_entity.pdbx_description
1 polymer ?
#
loop_
_entity_poly.entity_id
_entity_poly.type
_entity_poly.pdbx_seq_one_letter_code
_entity_poly.pdbx_strand_id
1 'polypeptide(L)'
;MTKIPDDKLPAGAQFGYDLSTFMVNVQAYLLWLQVQVWKAGIDVRREYYDDIRELFEDFPSTMAIFNCTGLGSYSLKGVEDHAVYPTRVGMSLSLLSVPGWPSHAG
;
A
#
# COMPACT_ATOMS: atom_id res chain seq x y z
N MET A 1 12.71 21.41 -3.11
CA MET A 1 11.34 21.78 -3.54
C MET A 1 11.38 23.23 -4.00
N THR A 2 10.92 23.51 -5.20
CA THR A 2 10.99 24.84 -5.82
C THR A 2 9.62 25.23 -6.34
N LYS A 3 9.18 26.48 -6.10
CA LYS A 3 7.90 26.98 -6.64
C LYS A 3 7.96 27.05 -8.17
N ILE A 4 6.94 26.56 -8.85
CA ILE A 4 6.79 26.68 -10.31
C ILE A 4 6.33 28.11 -10.64
N PRO A 5 7.01 28.83 -11.56
CA PRO A 5 6.57 30.13 -12.04
C PRO A 5 5.18 30.10 -12.69
N ASP A 6 4.41 31.18 -12.52
CA ASP A 6 3.00 31.24 -12.95
C ASP A 6 2.83 31.02 -14.47
N ASP A 7 3.81 31.41 -15.29
CA ASP A 7 3.82 31.22 -16.75
C ASP A 7 4.07 29.77 -17.19
N LYS A 8 4.51 28.91 -16.28
CA LYS A 8 4.74 27.47 -16.53
C LYS A 8 3.63 26.58 -15.95
N LEU A 9 2.62 27.19 -15.33
CA LEU A 9 1.50 26.44 -14.78
C LEU A 9 0.56 25.97 -15.91
N PRO A 10 0.01 24.74 -15.81
CA PRO A 10 -1.08 24.32 -16.68
C PRO A 10 -2.28 25.27 -16.57
N ALA A 11 -3.04 25.41 -17.65
CA ALA A 11 -4.23 26.27 -17.66
C ALA A 11 -5.20 25.89 -16.53
N GLY A 12 -5.60 26.88 -15.73
CA GLY A 12 -6.50 26.72 -14.59
C GLY A 12 -5.82 26.32 -13.27
N ALA A 13 -4.53 25.97 -13.28
CA ALA A 13 -3.79 25.71 -12.05
C ALA A 13 -3.47 27.04 -11.31
N GLN A 14 -3.68 27.07 -9.99
CA GLN A 14 -3.44 28.28 -9.18
C GLN A 14 -2.00 28.40 -8.67
N PHE A 15 -1.32 27.27 -8.45
CA PHE A 15 0.08 27.20 -8.04
C PHE A 15 0.63 25.78 -8.27
N GLY A 16 1.96 25.62 -8.21
CA GLY A 16 2.61 24.32 -8.33
C GLY A 16 4.01 24.32 -7.71
N TYR A 17 4.51 23.14 -7.36
CA TYR A 17 5.85 22.92 -6.81
C TYR A 17 6.54 21.76 -7.53
N ASP A 18 7.83 21.93 -7.80
CA ASP A 18 8.70 20.86 -8.26
C ASP A 18 9.45 20.27 -7.05
N LEU A 19 9.38 18.95 -6.88
CA LEU A 19 10.08 18.22 -5.83
C LEU A 19 10.54 16.86 -6.33
N SER A 20 11.69 16.44 -5.83
CA SER A 20 12.15 15.06 -5.94
C SER A 20 11.60 14.24 -4.78
N THR A 21 10.97 13.11 -5.10
CA THR A 21 10.48 12.12 -4.13
C THR A 21 10.81 10.72 -4.64
N PHE A 22 10.45 9.70 -3.86
CA PHE A 22 10.69 8.32 -4.21
C PHE A 22 9.45 7.71 -4.86
N MET A 23 9.69 6.85 -5.86
CA MET A 23 8.67 5.95 -6.40
C MET A 23 8.97 4.55 -5.92
N VAL A 24 7.99 3.89 -5.31
CA VAL A 24 8.12 2.50 -4.87
C VAL A 24 7.51 1.60 -5.94
N ASN A 25 8.29 0.66 -6.45
CA ASN A 25 7.74 -0.47 -7.20
C ASN A 25 7.05 -1.41 -6.20
N VAL A 26 5.73 -1.28 -6.07
CA VAL A 26 4.94 -2.02 -5.08
C VAL A 26 5.07 -3.53 -5.24
N GLN A 27 5.11 -4.04 -6.47
CA GLN A 27 5.24 -5.48 -6.73
C GLN A 27 6.56 -6.03 -6.18
N ALA A 28 7.68 -5.33 -6.44
CA ALA A 28 8.98 -5.73 -5.91
C ALA A 28 9.10 -5.50 -4.40
N TYR A 29 8.53 -4.40 -3.90
CA TYR A 29 8.66 -4.01 -2.50
C TYR A 29 7.89 -4.92 -1.55
N LEU A 30 6.66 -5.33 -1.92
CA LEU A 30 5.88 -6.27 -1.11
C LEU A 30 6.56 -7.65 -1.04
N LEU A 31 7.12 -8.14 -2.16
CA LEU A 31 7.91 -9.38 -2.16
C LEU A 31 9.16 -9.26 -1.29
N TRP A 32 9.88 -8.15 -1.37
CA TRP A 32 11.04 -7.90 -0.51
C TRP A 32 10.66 -7.86 0.97
N LEU A 33 9.54 -7.21 1.33
CA LEU A 33 9.03 -7.17 2.70
C LEU A 33 8.69 -8.57 3.22
N GLN A 34 8.05 -9.41 2.41
CA GLN A 34 7.75 -10.79 2.77
C GLN A 34 9.02 -11.58 3.11
N VAL A 35 10.08 -11.39 2.33
CA VAL A 35 11.39 -11.98 2.62
C VAL A 35 11.98 -11.46 3.95
N GLN A 36 11.81 -10.18 4.28
CA GLN A 36 12.27 -9.65 5.56
C GLN A 36 11.51 -10.26 6.75
N VAL A 37 10.19 -10.43 6.61
CA VAL A 37 9.33 -11.06 7.60
C VAL A 37 9.78 -12.50 7.87
N TRP A 38 10.03 -13.28 6.82
CA TRP A 38 10.54 -14.65 6.95
C TRP A 38 11.93 -14.71 7.58
N LYS A 39 12.83 -13.80 7.23
CA LYS A 39 14.17 -13.71 7.85
C LYS A 39 14.10 -13.38 9.34
N ALA A 40 13.08 -12.65 9.77
CA ALA A 40 12.81 -12.38 11.17
C ALA A 40 12.17 -13.58 11.91
N GLY A 41 11.92 -14.70 11.23
CA GLY A 41 11.31 -15.89 11.82
C GLY A 41 9.81 -15.75 12.06
N ILE A 42 9.15 -14.77 11.44
CA ILE A 42 7.71 -14.56 11.57
C ILE A 42 6.99 -15.54 10.65
N ASP A 43 6.05 -16.31 11.22
CA ASP A 43 5.20 -17.21 10.47
C ASP A 43 4.09 -16.43 9.73
N VAL A 44 3.86 -16.79 8.46
CA VAL A 44 2.90 -16.12 7.58
C VAL A 44 1.89 -17.14 7.11
N ARG A 45 0.63 -16.97 7.52
CA ARG A 45 -0.48 -17.87 7.21
C ARG A 45 -1.52 -17.15 6.35
N ARG A 46 -2.16 -17.90 5.45
CA ARG A 46 -3.27 -17.41 4.64
C ARG A 46 -4.56 -17.94 5.25
N GLU A 47 -5.28 -17.08 5.95
CA GLU A 47 -6.53 -17.41 6.62
C GLU A 47 -7.59 -16.34 6.37
N TYR A 48 -8.85 -16.68 6.63
CA TYR A 48 -9.99 -15.77 6.60
C TYR A 48 -10.73 -15.86 7.93
N TYR A 49 -11.05 -14.71 8.51
CA TYR A 49 -11.76 -14.60 9.79
C TYR A 49 -12.97 -13.69 9.63
N ASP A 50 -14.12 -14.13 10.13
CA ASP A 50 -15.35 -13.33 10.13
C ASP A 50 -15.46 -12.47 11.40
N ASP A 51 -14.78 -12.87 12.47
CA ASP A 51 -14.73 -12.18 13.76
C ASP A 51 -13.29 -12.07 14.27
N ILE A 52 -12.91 -10.89 14.78
CA ILE A 52 -11.56 -10.68 15.31
C ILE A 52 -11.25 -11.56 16.53
N ARG A 53 -12.27 -12.05 17.25
CA ARG A 53 -12.11 -12.90 18.42
C ARG A 53 -11.59 -14.31 18.09
N GLU A 54 -11.88 -14.82 16.89
CA GLU A 54 -11.41 -16.12 16.41
C GLU A 54 -9.87 -16.22 16.45
N LEU A 55 -9.16 -15.10 16.26
CA LEU A 55 -7.71 -15.04 16.37
C LEU A 55 -7.17 -15.34 17.78
N PHE A 56 -7.91 -14.98 18.84
CA PHE A 56 -7.52 -15.34 20.21
C PHE A 56 -7.81 -16.81 20.52
N GLU A 57 -8.75 -17.43 19.81
CA GLU A 57 -9.05 -18.86 19.94
C GLU A 57 -7.99 -19.71 19.23
N ASP A 58 -7.61 -19.32 18.01
CA ASP A 58 -6.55 -19.97 17.23
C ASP A 58 -5.15 -19.76 17.83
N PHE A 59 -4.94 -18.61 18.48
CA PHE A 59 -3.66 -18.24 19.11
C PHE A 59 -3.86 -17.82 20.58
N PRO A 60 -4.09 -18.78 21.51
CA PRO A 60 -4.44 -18.48 22.91
C PRO A 60 -3.38 -17.73 23.71
N SER A 61 -2.11 -17.74 23.26
CA SER A 61 -1.01 -16.98 23.88
C SER A 61 -0.91 -15.54 23.38
N THR A 62 -1.79 -15.10 22.48
CA THR A 62 -1.78 -13.77 21.90
C THR A 62 -2.12 -12.71 22.94
N MET A 63 -1.20 -11.77 23.14
CA MET A 63 -1.39 -10.63 24.06
C MET A 63 -2.06 -9.43 23.39
N ALA A 64 -1.89 -9.29 22.07
CA ALA A 64 -2.42 -8.17 21.30
C ALA A 64 -2.60 -8.55 19.84
N ILE A 65 -3.60 -7.96 19.19
CA ILE A 65 -3.85 -8.08 17.76
C ILE A 65 -3.67 -6.71 17.11
N PHE A 66 -2.91 -6.67 16.03
CA PHE A 66 -2.78 -5.49 15.18
C PHE A 66 -3.68 -5.65 13.96
N ASN A 67 -4.86 -5.02 13.98
CA ASN A 67 -5.80 -5.08 12.87
C ASN A 67 -5.30 -4.22 11.69
N CYS A 68 -4.91 -4.89 10.60
CA CYS A 68 -4.44 -4.26 9.36
C CYS A 68 -5.32 -4.64 8.15
N THR A 69 -6.62 -4.89 8.35
CA THR A 69 -7.53 -5.43 7.31
C THR A 69 -8.05 -4.40 6.30
N GLY A 70 -7.76 -3.11 6.49
CA GLY A 70 -8.17 -2.04 5.58
C GLY A 70 -9.69 -2.04 5.35
N LEU A 71 -10.12 -2.18 4.09
CA LEU A 71 -11.55 -2.26 3.73
C LEU A 71 -12.30 -3.40 4.42
N GLY A 72 -11.62 -4.48 4.81
CA GLY A 72 -12.23 -5.60 5.55
C GLY A 72 -12.72 -5.22 6.95
N SER A 73 -12.18 -4.14 7.54
CA SER A 73 -12.63 -3.66 8.86
C SER A 73 -14.10 -3.22 8.88
N TYR A 74 -14.68 -2.89 7.73
CA TYR A 74 -16.09 -2.53 7.63
C TYR A 74 -17.04 -3.66 8.06
N SER A 75 -16.70 -4.92 7.72
CA SER A 75 -17.55 -6.09 7.95
C SER A 75 -16.98 -7.09 8.96
N LEU A 76 -15.74 -6.89 9.43
CA LEU A 76 -15.12 -7.75 10.43
C LEU A 76 -15.82 -7.57 11.78
N LYS A 77 -16.46 -8.63 12.30
CA LYS A 77 -17.17 -8.58 13.58
C LYS A 77 -16.20 -8.27 14.71
N GLY A 78 -16.65 -7.46 15.66
CA GLY A 78 -15.82 -6.93 16.75
C GLY A 78 -14.95 -5.73 16.35
N VAL A 79 -14.98 -5.32 15.07
CA VAL A 79 -14.39 -4.06 14.58
C VAL A 79 -15.47 -3.16 13.97
N GLU A 80 -16.14 -3.62 12.91
CA GLU A 80 -17.30 -2.95 12.28
C GLU A 80 -17.10 -1.44 12.05
N ASP A 81 -15.94 -1.05 11.51
CA ASP A 81 -15.62 0.35 11.24
C ASP A 81 -16.39 0.87 10.02
N HIS A 82 -17.57 1.40 10.27
CA HIS A 82 -18.45 1.97 9.23
C HIS A 82 -17.99 3.33 8.68
N ALA A 83 -16.91 3.91 9.21
CA ALA A 83 -16.30 5.09 8.59
C ALA A 83 -15.40 4.70 7.40
N VAL A 84 -15.08 3.42 7.24
CA VAL A 84 -14.33 2.90 6.09
C VAL A 84 -15.23 2.77 4.88
N TYR A 85 -14.78 3.29 3.73
CA TYR A 85 -15.51 3.18 2.46
C TYR A 85 -14.54 3.00 1.28
N PRO A 86 -14.95 2.28 0.22
CA PRO A 86 -14.10 2.08 -0.95
C PRO A 86 -13.98 3.36 -1.77
N THR A 87 -12.76 3.72 -2.16
CA THR A 87 -12.50 4.70 -3.23
C THR A 87 -11.98 3.95 -4.45
N ARG A 88 -12.80 3.88 -5.50
CA ARG A 88 -12.42 3.22 -6.76
C ARG A 88 -11.65 4.21 -7.63
N VAL A 89 -10.46 3.83 -8.07
CA VAL A 89 -9.62 4.60 -8.99
C VAL A 89 -9.29 3.74 -10.20
N GLY A 90 -9.48 4.29 -11.41
CA GLY A 90 -8.99 3.68 -12.64
C GLY A 90 -7.54 4.07 -12.87
N MET A 91 -6.69 3.10 -13.18
CA MET A 91 -5.28 3.33 -13.52
C MET A 91 -4.94 2.59 -14.80
N SER A 92 -4.20 3.26 -15.70
CA SER A 92 -3.61 2.65 -16.89
C SER A 92 -2.09 2.60 -16.72
N LEU A 93 -1.48 1.46 -17.04
CA LEU A 93 -0.04 1.31 -17.07
C LEU A 93 0.44 1.44 -18.51
N SER A 94 1.15 2.52 -18.82
CA SER A 94 1.80 2.71 -20.11
C SER A 94 3.30 2.46 -19.97
N LEU A 95 3.84 1.53 -20.76
CA LEU A 95 5.29 1.32 -20.86
C LEU A 95 5.87 2.45 -21.71
N LEU A 96 6.49 3.43 -21.05
CA LEU A 96 7.29 4.44 -21.72
C LEU A 96 8.71 3.91 -21.84
N SER A 97 9.22 3.77 -23.08
CA SER A 97 10.65 3.60 -23.27
C SER A 97 11.34 4.89 -22.86
N VAL A 98 12.09 4.85 -21.76
CA VAL A 98 12.89 5.99 -21.33
C VAL A 98 14.26 5.88 -22.03
N PRO A 99 14.63 6.81 -22.93
CA PRO A 99 15.93 6.76 -23.59
C PRO A 99 17.05 6.85 -22.54
N GLY A 100 17.96 5.86 -22.52
CA GLY A 100 19.14 5.85 -21.65
C GLY A 100 19.05 5.01 -20.38
N TRP A 101 17.93 4.33 -20.10
CA TRP A 101 17.89 3.33 -19.02
C TRP A 101 18.46 1.99 -19.51
N PRO A 102 19.48 1.40 -18.84
CA PRO A 102 20.03 0.12 -19.28
C PRO A 102 18.96 -0.97 -19.18
N SER A 103 18.65 -1.58 -20.32
CA SER A 103 17.78 -2.75 -20.39
C SER A 103 18.50 -3.95 -19.78
N HIS A 104 18.26 -4.20 -18.49
CA HIS A 104 18.57 -5.50 -17.89
C HIS A 104 17.45 -6.48 -18.27
N ALA A 105 17.45 -6.89 -19.54
CA ALA A 105 16.74 -8.07 -19.99
C ALA A 105 17.72 -9.24 -19.91
N GLY A 106 17.49 -10.13 -18.94
CA GLY A 106 18.06 -11.47 -18.84
C GLY A 106 16.92 -12.47 -18.73
#